data_AF-F3GNF0-F1
#
_entry.id   AF-F3GNF0-F1
#
_cell.length_a   1.000
_cell.length_b   1.000
_cell.length_c   1.000
_cell.angle_alpha   90.00
_cell.angle_beta   90.00
_cell.angle_gamma   90.00
#
_symmetry.space_group_name_H-M   'P 1'
#
loop_
_entity.id
_entity.type
_entity.pdbx_description
1 polymer ?
#
loop_
_entity_poly.entity_id
_entity_poly.type
_entity_poly.pdbx_seq_one_letter_code
_entity_poly.pdbx_strand_id
1 'polypeptide(L)'
;TAIIVGPPGEEIYTDEMGRVKVQFHWDRYGKFDDKSSCWVRVAQSGASGGFGSIQIPRVGDEVVVVFLDGNPDRPLVMGSLYNSQNTPP
;
A
#
# COMPACT_ATOMS: atom_id res chain seq x y z
N THR A 1 -9.88 3.64 -3.01
CA THR A 1 -8.76 2.69 -3.02
C THR A 1 -7.54 3.39 -3.57
N ALA A 2 -6.38 2.73 -3.54
CA ALA A 2 -5.14 3.21 -4.12
C ALA A 2 -4.36 2.02 -4.71
N ILE A 3 -3.41 2.29 -5.59
CA ILE A 3 -2.55 1.26 -6.19
C ILE A 3 -1.18 1.31 -5.51
N ILE A 4 -0.62 0.15 -5.19
CA ILE A 4 0.74 0.04 -4.65
C ILE A 4 1.76 0.38 -5.75
N VAL A 5 2.75 1.21 -5.41
CA VAL A 5 3.78 1.68 -6.35
C VAL A 5 5.18 1.44 -5.80
N GLY A 6 6.15 1.37 -6.70
CA GLY A 6 7.56 1.16 -6.38
C GLY A 6 8.47 1.56 -7.54
N PRO A 7 9.79 1.38 -7.40
CA PRO A 7 10.74 1.62 -8.47
C PRO A 7 10.46 0.72 -9.69
N PRO A 8 10.84 1.13 -10.90
CA PRO A 8 10.67 0.30 -12.09
C PRO A 8 11.35 -1.07 -11.95
N GLY A 9 10.60 -2.14 -12.22
CA GLY A 9 11.10 -3.52 -12.18
C GLY A 9 10.99 -4.22 -10.82
N GLU A 10 10.58 -3.50 -9.77
CA GLU A 10 10.37 -4.10 -8.44
C GLU A 10 8.96 -4.69 -8.31
N GLU A 11 8.87 -5.94 -7.87
CA GLU A 11 7.60 -6.60 -7.56
C GLU A 11 7.11 -6.25 -6.15
N ILE A 12 8.02 -6.11 -5.20
CA ILE A 12 7.74 -5.76 -3.80
C ILE A 12 8.63 -4.61 -3.40
N TYR A 13 8.03 -3.49 -2.98
CA TYR A 13 8.76 -2.32 -2.51
C TYR A 13 8.30 -1.92 -1.11
N THR A 14 9.15 -2.20 -0.13
CA THR A 14 8.88 -1.96 1.30
C THR A 14 10.12 -1.50 2.05
N ASP A 15 9.92 -0.86 3.19
CA ASP A 15 10.98 -0.54 4.14
C ASP A 15 11.06 -1.53 5.31
N GLU A 16 11.97 -1.27 6.25
CA GLU A 16 12.22 -2.09 7.46
C GLU A 16 10.99 -2.29 8.35
N MET A 17 9.96 -1.45 8.20
CA MET A 17 8.72 -1.51 8.98
C MET A 17 7.56 -2.18 8.22
N GLY A 18 7.79 -2.71 7.02
CA GLY A 18 6.72 -3.27 6.20
C GLY A 18 5.78 -2.21 5.60
N ARG A 19 6.23 -0.95 5.48
CA ARG A 19 5.44 0.12 4.87
C ARG A 19 5.57 0.06 3.35
N VAL A 20 4.53 0.53 2.67
CA VAL A 20 4.46 0.56 1.20
C VAL A 20 4.29 1.99 0.71
N LYS A 21 4.46 2.21 -0.59
CA LYS A 21 4.03 3.44 -1.26
C LYS A 21 2.81 3.18 -2.10
N VAL A 22 1.97 4.19 -2.25
CA VAL A 22 0.72 4.11 -3.01
C VAL A 22 0.59 5.30 -3.95
N GLN A 23 -0.18 5.14 -5.02
CA GLN A 23 -0.73 6.27 -5.75
C GLN A 23 -2.26 6.21 -5.69
N PHE A 24 -2.85 7.34 -5.31
CA PHE A 24 -4.30 7.49 -5.31
C PHE A 24 -4.81 7.81 -6.71
N HIS A 25 -6.01 7.35 -7.04
CA HIS A 25 -6.64 7.59 -8.35
C HIS A 25 -6.85 9.07 -8.68
N TRP A 26 -6.94 9.93 -7.66
CA TRP A 26 -7.11 11.37 -7.80
C TRP A 26 -5.78 12.13 -7.89
N ASP A 27 -4.63 11.46 -7.69
CA ASP A 27 -3.32 12.06 -7.88
C ASP A 27 -2.99 12.15 -9.39
N ARG A 28 -2.91 13.39 -9.88
CA ARG A 28 -2.63 13.73 -11.27
C ARG A 28 -1.15 13.96 -11.56
N TYR A 29 -0.31 14.02 -10.53
CA TYR A 29 1.11 14.36 -10.65
C TYR A 29 2.03 13.16 -10.43
N GLY A 30 1.59 12.18 -9.64
CA GLY A 30 2.28 10.90 -9.46
C GLY A 30 2.44 10.15 -10.78
N LYS A 31 3.56 9.42 -10.91
CA LYS A 31 3.95 8.71 -12.14
C LYS A 31 3.89 7.20 -11.99
N PHE A 32 3.15 6.72 -11.00
CA PHE A 32 3.07 5.34 -10.56
C PHE A 32 4.47 4.77 -10.23
N ASP A 33 5.29 5.59 -9.58
CA ASP A 33 6.66 5.27 -9.19
C ASP A 33 6.87 5.42 -7.66
N ASP A 34 8.10 5.15 -7.22
CA ASP A 34 8.53 5.26 -5.83
C ASP A 34 8.46 6.69 -5.25
N LYS A 35 8.09 7.70 -6.04
CA LYS A 35 7.99 9.10 -5.57
C LYS A 35 6.54 9.55 -5.38
N SER A 36 5.57 8.70 -5.68
CA SER A 36 4.14 9.07 -5.68
C SER A 36 3.55 9.34 -4.30
N SER A 37 4.14 8.78 -3.22
CA SER A 37 3.68 9.05 -1.84
C SER A 37 4.80 8.98 -0.80
N CYS A 38 4.45 9.35 0.43
CA CYS A 38 5.18 8.95 1.62
C CYS A 38 5.02 7.43 1.89
N TRP A 39 5.78 6.92 2.86
CA TRP A 39 5.60 5.55 3.34
C TRP A 39 4.30 5.41 4.14
N VAL A 40 3.48 4.44 3.76
CA VAL A 40 2.16 4.16 4.35
C VAL A 40 2.20 2.81 5.07
N ARG A 41 1.77 2.80 6.34
CA ARG A 41 1.69 1.55 7.13
C ARG A 41 0.60 0.63 6.61
N VAL A 42 0.83 -0.67 6.74
CA VAL A 42 -0.10 -1.74 6.35
C VAL A 42 -0.60 -2.47 7.59
N ALA A 43 -1.91 -2.49 7.78
CA ALA A 43 -2.54 -3.30 8.82
C ALA A 43 -2.28 -4.79 8.55
N GLN A 44 -1.73 -5.48 9.56
CA GLN A 44 -1.49 -6.93 9.52
C GLN A 44 -2.61 -7.66 10.27
N SER A 45 -2.85 -8.93 9.94
CA SER A 45 -3.85 -9.74 10.66
C SER A 45 -3.46 -10.02 12.12
N GLY A 46 -2.16 -9.97 12.44
CA GLY A 46 -1.67 -9.95 13.80
C GLY A 46 -0.27 -9.32 13.87
N ALA A 47 -0.07 -8.34 14.75
CA ALA A 47 1.21 -7.69 14.98
C ALA A 47 1.46 -7.51 16.48
N SER A 48 2.58 -8.05 16.97
CA SER A 48 3.03 -7.99 18.36
C SER A 48 4.53 -7.71 18.40
N GLY A 49 5.11 -7.56 19.60
CA GLY A 49 6.53 -7.24 19.81
C GLY A 49 7.49 -8.30 19.26
N GLY A 50 7.75 -8.28 17.95
CA GLY A 50 8.61 -9.22 17.23
C GLY A 50 7.92 -10.50 16.75
N PHE A 51 6.59 -10.60 16.84
CA PHE A 51 5.84 -11.79 16.43
C PHE A 51 4.53 -11.40 15.75
N GLY A 52 4.11 -12.17 14.74
CA GLY A 52 2.85 -11.91 14.04
C GLY A 52 2.82 -12.49 12.64
N SER A 53 1.85 -12.01 11.86
CA SER A 53 1.75 -12.25 10.43
C SER A 53 2.31 -11.06 9.65
N ILE A 54 2.89 -11.34 8.50
CA ILE A 54 3.30 -10.31 7.55
C ILE A 54 2.86 -10.70 6.15
N GLN A 55 2.03 -9.86 5.54
CA GLN A 55 1.64 -9.98 4.15
C GLN A 55 1.75 -8.59 3.52
N ILE A 56 2.80 -8.41 2.71
CA ILE A 56 3.10 -7.13 2.06
C ILE A 56 2.43 -7.12 0.67
N PRO A 57 1.55 -6.14 0.39
CA PRO A 57 1.01 -5.92 -0.96
C PRO A 57 2.12 -5.64 -1.98
N ARG A 58 1.96 -6.15 -3.20
CA ARG A 58 2.94 -6.03 -4.29
C ARG A 58 2.66 -4.80 -5.13
N VAL A 59 3.67 -4.33 -5.85
CA VAL A 59 3.51 -3.24 -6.83
C VAL A 59 2.44 -3.64 -7.85
N GLY A 60 1.47 -2.74 -8.06
CA GLY A 60 0.28 -2.98 -8.89
C GLY A 60 -0.95 -3.50 -8.14
N ASP A 61 -0.82 -3.99 -6.89
CA ASP A 61 -1.97 -4.42 -6.10
C ASP A 61 -2.87 -3.23 -5.73
N GLU A 62 -4.19 -3.47 -5.73
CA GLU A 62 -5.16 -2.50 -5.25
C GLU A 62 -5.43 -2.68 -3.76
N VAL A 63 -5.37 -1.56 -3.02
CA VAL A 63 -5.53 -1.53 -1.57
C VAL A 63 -6.61 -0.54 -1.11
N VAL A 64 -7.24 -0.89 0.01
CA VAL A 64 -8.11 0.01 0.77
C VAL A 64 -7.23 0.86 1.66
N VAL A 65 -7.29 2.18 1.48
CA VAL A 65 -6.62 3.15 2.33
C VAL A 65 -7.68 3.91 3.12
N VAL A 66 -7.49 3.99 4.43
CA VAL A 66 -8.26 4.87 5.32
C VAL A 66 -7.39 6.03 5.75
N PHE A 67 -8.04 7.12 6.14
CA PHE A 67 -7.38 8.33 6.64
C PHE A 67 -7.71 8.47 8.12
N LEU A 68 -6.69 8.41 8.98
CA LEU A 68 -6.88 8.50 10.43
C LEU A 68 -7.50 9.84 10.79
N ASP A 69 -8.59 9.82 11.57
CA ASP A 69 -9.38 10.99 11.92
C ASP A 69 -9.91 11.78 10.72
N GLY A 70 -10.02 11.14 9.54
CA GLY A 70 -10.38 11.80 8.29
C GLY A 70 -9.29 12.71 7.72
N ASN A 71 -8.06 12.68 8.26
CA ASN A 71 -6.97 13.53 7.81
C ASN A 71 -6.25 12.92 6.59
N PRO A 72 -6.28 13.57 5.40
CA PRO A 72 -5.64 13.06 4.18
C PRO A 72 -4.12 12.87 4.31
N ASP A 73 -3.46 13.56 5.24
CA ASP A 73 -2.03 13.44 5.50
C ASP A 73 -1.66 12.22 6.36
N ARG A 74 -2.65 11.45 6.82
CA ARG A 74 -2.46 10.28 7.69
C ARG A 74 -3.07 9.00 7.09
N PRO A 75 -2.58 8.54 5.92
CA PRO A 75 -3.06 7.33 5.31
C PRO A 75 -2.62 6.07 6.08
N LEU A 76 -3.47 5.04 6.06
CA LEU A 76 -3.20 3.69 6.54
C LEU A 76 -3.83 2.68 5.57
N VAL A 77 -3.05 1.70 5.12
CA VAL A 77 -3.59 0.57 4.34
C VAL A 77 -4.30 -0.40 5.30
N MET A 78 -5.57 -0.68 5.02
CA MET A 78 -6.43 -1.56 5.84
C MET A 78 -6.63 -2.95 5.23
N GLY A 79 -6.38 -3.12 3.93
CA GLY A 79 -6.51 -4.41 3.26
C GLY A 79 -6.31 -4.32 1.76
N SER A 80 -6.32 -5.48 1.11
CA SER A 80 -6.15 -5.63 -0.35
C SER A 80 -7.45 -6.09 -1.00
N LEU A 81 -7.60 -5.79 -2.29
CA LEU A 81 -8.77 -6.13 -3.09
C LEU A 81 -8.36 -6.87 -4.36
N TYR A 82 -9.21 -7.80 -4.79
CA TYR A 82 -9.18 -8.32 -6.14
C TYR A 82 -9.92 -7.37 -7.09
N ASN A 83 -9.51 -7.35 -8.36
CA ASN A 83 -10.14 -6.59 -9.42
C ASN A 83 -10.01 -7.34 -10.77
N SER A 84 -10.32 -6.67 -11.89
CA SER A 84 -10.26 -7.28 -13.22
C SER A 84 -8.85 -7.63 -13.70
N GLN A 85 -7.81 -7.05 -13.12
CA GLN A 85 -6.41 -7.37 -13.41
C GLN A 85 -5.83 -8.39 -12.42
N ASN A 86 -6.19 -8.26 -11.14
CA ASN A 86 -5.85 -9.22 -10.08
C ASN A 86 -7.11 -9.98 -9.65
N THR A 87 -7.42 -11.09 -10.32
CA THR A 87 -8.62 -11.89 -10.04
C THR A 87 -8.46 -12.74 -8.77
N PRO A 88 -9.56 -13.15 -8.12
CA PRO A 88 -9.50 -14.15 -7.06
C PRO A 88 -8.84 -15.47 -7.53
N PRO A 89 -8.18 -16.23 -6.63
CA PRO A 89 -7.56 -17.52 -6.94
C PRO A 89 -8.55 -18.61 -7.38
#